data_AF-G0AIB4-F1
#
_entry.id   AF-G0AIB4-F1
#
_cell.length_a   1.000
_cell.length_b   1.000
_cell.length_c   1.000
_cell.angle_alpha   90.00
_cell.angle_beta   90.00
_cell.angle_gamma   90.00
#
_symmetry.space_group_name_H-M   'P 1'
#
loop_
_entity.id
_entity.type
_entity.pdbx_description
1 polymer ?
#
loop_
_entity_poly.entity_id
_entity_poly.type
_entity_poly.pdbx_seq_one_letter_code
_entity_poly.pdbx_strand_id
1 'polypeptide(L)'
;MNVNVRNAVRGLGLGMLIAGLSVNALAQPAPASSAPTAVSPTPPTAPQPAANSTISELQQLMQSQSISEMRTTYNGNYGASLLFKPESRTYYVALFQQKNFWRVVKTQSDGQAEQIYKSFVGQTEKLAEVDIRRIKLEAEKTYTEQLIAAQETRLNALQNDLVVQQQQEQNVSVQQDQARQQAQLLSNKQQAARNELRGLQNRIRTLEAQQTILDNSNYGDAKTSKK
;
A
#
# COMPACT_ATOMS: atom_id res chain seq x y z
N MET A 1 21.73 -3.98 46.15
CA MET A 1 21.09 -5.16 45.52
C MET A 1 21.29 -5.02 44.02
N ASN A 2 22.18 -5.85 43.46
CA ASN A 2 22.57 -5.87 42.04
C ASN A 2 21.41 -6.35 41.16
N VAL A 3 21.24 -5.77 39.96
CA VAL A 3 20.95 -6.57 38.75
C VAL A 3 21.61 -5.95 37.52
N ASN A 4 22.32 -6.83 36.80
CA ASN A 4 23.04 -6.62 35.55
C ASN A 4 22.08 -6.41 34.36
N VAL A 5 22.48 -5.60 33.37
CA VAL A 5 21.94 -5.68 32.00
C VAL A 5 23.07 -6.05 31.05
N ARG A 6 22.97 -7.25 30.50
CA ARG A 6 23.87 -7.81 29.47
C ARG A 6 23.48 -7.23 28.11
N ASN A 7 24.38 -6.48 27.49
CA ASN A 7 24.32 -6.19 26.05
C ASN A 7 25.09 -7.27 25.29
N ALA A 8 24.39 -7.99 24.40
CA ALA A 8 24.98 -8.89 23.42
C ALA A 8 24.57 -8.41 22.03
N VAL A 9 25.48 -7.74 21.32
CA VAL A 9 25.32 -7.42 19.89
C VAL A 9 26.38 -8.19 19.11
N ARG A 10 25.86 -8.93 18.13
CA ARG A 10 26.53 -9.84 17.22
C ARG A 10 27.35 -9.05 16.19
N GLY A 11 28.65 -9.34 16.11
CA GLY A 11 29.50 -8.92 14.99
C GLY A 11 29.36 -9.89 13.82
N LEU A 12 28.83 -9.41 12.71
CA LEU A 12 28.83 -10.08 11.40
C LEU A 12 30.21 -9.91 10.77
N GLY A 13 30.93 -11.03 10.61
CA GLY A 13 32.13 -11.09 9.78
C GLY A 13 31.74 -11.20 8.31
N LEU A 14 32.08 -10.18 7.52
CA LEU A 14 32.08 -10.26 6.05
C LEU A 14 33.46 -10.74 5.59
N GLY A 15 33.52 -12.00 5.18
CA GLY A 15 34.65 -12.56 4.43
C GLY A 15 34.15 -13.04 3.08
N MET A 16 34.52 -12.34 2.00
CA MET A 16 34.45 -12.87 0.64
C MET A 16 35.71 -12.45 -0.13
N LEU A 17 36.67 -13.36 -0.13
CA LEU A 17 37.65 -13.56 -1.19
C LEU A 17 36.98 -14.37 -2.30
N ILE A 18 37.47 -14.22 -3.55
CA ILE A 18 37.55 -15.17 -4.69
C ILE A 18 37.61 -14.28 -5.95
N ALA A 19 38.81 -13.96 -6.44
CA ALA A 19 39.66 -14.71 -7.38
C ALA A 19 39.41 -14.28 -8.83
N GLY A 20 40.43 -13.68 -9.44
CA GLY A 20 40.50 -13.43 -10.87
C GLY A 20 41.07 -14.63 -11.62
N LEU A 21 40.70 -14.74 -12.90
CA LEU A 21 41.43 -15.51 -13.90
C LEU A 21 41.27 -14.82 -15.26
N SER A 22 42.41 -14.72 -15.96
CA SER A 22 42.58 -14.04 -17.23
C SER A 22 43.06 -15.05 -18.29
N VAL A 23 42.85 -14.69 -19.57
CA VAL A 23 43.68 -14.98 -20.76
C VAL A 23 43.36 -16.21 -21.65
N ASN A 24 43.19 -15.86 -22.93
CA ASN A 24 43.40 -16.54 -24.22
C ASN A 24 42.91 -17.98 -24.46
N ALA A 25 42.09 -18.11 -25.51
CA ALA A 25 42.06 -19.29 -26.37
C ALA A 25 42.50 -18.89 -27.79
N LEU A 26 43.62 -19.47 -28.24
CA LEU A 26 44.11 -19.41 -29.61
C LEU A 26 43.26 -20.28 -30.55
N ALA A 27 43.15 -19.81 -31.79
CA ALA A 27 42.58 -20.53 -32.92
C ALA A 27 43.42 -21.78 -33.29
N GLN A 28 42.74 -22.86 -33.67
CA GLN A 28 43.36 -23.99 -34.37
C GLN A 28 42.40 -24.53 -35.45
N PRO A 29 42.88 -24.79 -36.69
CA PRO A 29 42.03 -25.25 -37.80
C PRO A 29 41.87 -26.77 -37.80
N ALA A 30 40.66 -27.25 -38.13
CA ALA A 30 40.34 -28.67 -38.26
C ALA A 30 40.49 -29.17 -39.71
N PRO A 31 41.09 -30.35 -39.96
CA PRO A 31 41.16 -30.98 -41.27
C PRO A 31 39.86 -31.74 -41.63
N ALA A 32 39.53 -31.73 -42.92
CA ALA A 32 38.40 -32.46 -43.50
C ALA A 32 38.61 -33.98 -43.42
N SER A 33 37.59 -34.71 -42.96
CA SER A 33 37.54 -36.17 -42.97
C SER A 33 36.24 -36.65 -43.64
N SER A 34 36.41 -37.50 -44.63
CA SER A 34 35.39 -38.12 -45.50
C SER A 34 34.46 -39.03 -44.69
N ALA A 35 33.14 -38.89 -44.89
CA ALA A 35 32.13 -39.75 -44.26
C ALA A 35 31.78 -40.95 -45.17
N PRO A 36 31.66 -42.18 -44.63
CA PRO A 36 31.06 -43.30 -45.33
C PRO A 36 29.53 -43.29 -45.21
N THR A 37 28.86 -43.75 -46.27
CA THR A 37 27.41 -43.85 -46.42
C THR A 37 26.81 -44.85 -45.43
N ALA A 38 26.05 -44.36 -44.45
CA ALA A 38 25.21 -45.19 -43.59
C ALA A 38 23.79 -45.26 -44.15
N VAL A 39 23.33 -46.48 -44.40
CA VAL A 39 21.94 -46.82 -44.74
C VAL A 39 21.01 -46.45 -43.59
N SER A 40 20.03 -45.60 -43.86
CA SER A 40 19.01 -45.17 -42.91
C SER A 40 18.05 -46.31 -42.55
N PRO A 41 17.76 -46.58 -41.27
CA PRO A 41 16.61 -47.39 -40.88
C PRO A 41 15.33 -46.57 -41.11
N THR A 42 14.35 -47.18 -41.78
CA THR A 42 12.99 -46.66 -41.93
C THR A 42 12.33 -46.49 -40.55
N PRO A 43 11.85 -45.30 -40.17
CA PRO A 43 11.05 -45.15 -38.96
C PRO A 43 9.64 -45.75 -39.18
N PRO A 44 9.03 -46.40 -38.17
CA PRO A 44 7.63 -46.81 -38.25
C PRO A 44 6.75 -45.57 -38.34
N THR A 45 5.80 -45.60 -39.27
CA THR A 45 4.76 -44.59 -39.47
C THR A 45 4.00 -44.35 -38.16
N ALA A 46 4.23 -43.21 -37.52
CA ALA A 46 3.36 -42.70 -36.46
C ALA A 46 2.13 -42.06 -37.13
N PRO A 47 0.90 -42.55 -36.89
CA PRO A 47 -0.29 -41.85 -37.35
C PRO A 47 -0.62 -40.75 -36.32
N GLN A 48 -0.21 -39.51 -36.60
CA GLN A 48 -0.70 -38.33 -35.86
C GLN A 48 -1.28 -37.29 -36.84
N PRO A 49 -2.53 -37.49 -37.29
CA PRO A 49 -3.44 -36.36 -37.59
C PRO A 49 -4.84 -36.48 -36.94
N ALA A 50 -5.11 -37.47 -36.09
CA ALA A 50 -6.48 -37.77 -35.61
C ALA A 50 -7.05 -36.81 -34.52
N ALA A 51 -6.19 -36.01 -33.87
CA ALA A 51 -6.63 -35.11 -32.80
C ALA A 51 -7.55 -33.99 -33.32
N ASN A 52 -7.18 -33.37 -34.45
CA ASN A 52 -7.96 -32.30 -35.05
C ASN A 52 -9.30 -32.80 -35.59
N SER A 53 -9.33 -33.99 -36.20
CA SER A 53 -10.57 -34.59 -36.71
C SER A 53 -11.55 -34.97 -35.60
N THR A 54 -11.05 -35.47 -34.47
CA THR A 54 -11.91 -35.83 -33.33
C THR A 54 -12.52 -34.59 -32.64
N ILE A 55 -11.79 -33.46 -32.62
CA ILE A 55 -12.31 -32.19 -32.11
C ILE A 55 -13.43 -31.66 -33.00
N SER A 56 -13.22 -31.63 -34.33
CA SER A 56 -14.25 -31.19 -35.28
C SER A 56 -15.47 -32.09 -35.27
N GLU A 57 -15.29 -33.41 -35.17
CA GLU A 57 -16.37 -34.39 -34.99
C GLU A 57 -17.18 -34.05 -33.73
N LEU A 58 -16.50 -33.84 -32.59
CA LEU A 58 -17.18 -33.47 -31.34
C LEU A 58 -17.99 -32.17 -31.46
N GLN A 59 -17.42 -31.15 -32.10
CA GLN A 59 -18.11 -29.87 -32.30
C GLN A 59 -19.39 -30.04 -33.13
N GLN A 60 -19.35 -30.84 -34.19
CA GLN A 60 -20.54 -31.15 -35.01
C GLN A 60 -21.57 -31.93 -34.20
N LEU A 61 -21.15 -32.89 -33.39
CA LEU A 61 -22.04 -33.66 -32.52
C LEU A 61 -22.72 -32.76 -31.47
N MET A 62 -22.00 -31.81 -30.89
CA MET A 62 -22.56 -30.80 -29.98
C MET A 62 -23.57 -29.89 -30.68
N GLN A 63 -23.27 -29.42 -31.89
CA GLN A 63 -24.18 -28.56 -32.67
C GLN A 63 -25.47 -29.28 -33.08
N SER A 64 -25.35 -30.55 -33.47
CA SER A 64 -26.48 -31.41 -33.82
C SER A 64 -27.21 -31.99 -32.60
N GLN A 65 -26.77 -31.67 -31.38
CA GLN A 65 -27.32 -32.19 -30.11
C GLN A 65 -27.39 -33.73 -30.07
N SER A 66 -26.45 -34.40 -30.75
CA SER A 66 -26.41 -35.87 -30.88
C SER A 66 -25.55 -36.56 -29.80
N ILE A 67 -25.11 -35.81 -28.79
CA ILE A 67 -24.39 -36.29 -27.61
C ILE A 67 -25.05 -35.80 -26.33
N SER A 68 -24.97 -36.61 -25.29
CA SER A 68 -25.42 -36.28 -23.94
C SER A 68 -24.21 -36.01 -23.06
N GLU A 69 -24.24 -34.91 -22.30
CA GLU A 69 -23.25 -34.62 -21.28
C GLU A 69 -23.53 -35.46 -20.03
N MET A 70 -22.58 -36.32 -19.67
CA MET A 70 -22.69 -37.12 -18.46
C MET A 70 -22.12 -36.36 -17.27
N ARG A 71 -20.93 -35.76 -17.45
CA ARG A 71 -20.19 -35.07 -16.39
C ARG A 71 -19.32 -33.97 -16.98
N THR A 72 -19.24 -32.83 -16.30
CA THR A 72 -18.25 -31.79 -16.60
C THR A 72 -17.67 -31.24 -15.31
N THR A 73 -16.37 -30.97 -15.32
CA THR A 73 -15.65 -30.30 -14.23
C THR A 73 -14.96 -29.06 -14.76
N TYR A 74 -15.03 -27.97 -13.98
CA TYR A 74 -14.34 -26.72 -14.26
C TYR A 74 -13.33 -26.42 -13.15
N ASN A 75 -12.12 -26.07 -13.56
CA ASN A 75 -11.04 -25.60 -12.71
C ASN A 75 -10.53 -24.28 -13.31
N GLY A 76 -11.00 -23.15 -12.78
CA GLY A 76 -10.77 -21.85 -13.39
C GLY A 76 -11.25 -21.81 -14.84
N ASN A 77 -10.35 -21.50 -15.76
CA ASN A 77 -10.63 -21.45 -17.19
C ASN A 77 -10.52 -22.81 -17.91
N TYR A 78 -10.02 -23.84 -17.23
CA TYR A 78 -9.83 -25.17 -17.77
C TYR A 78 -10.98 -26.08 -17.36
N GLY A 79 -11.27 -27.10 -18.18
CA GLY A 79 -12.26 -28.09 -17.82
C GLY A 79 -12.14 -29.39 -18.59
N ALA A 80 -12.87 -30.38 -18.08
CA ALA A 80 -12.96 -31.71 -18.65
C ALA A 80 -14.42 -32.15 -18.71
N SER A 81 -14.84 -32.74 -19.83
CA SER A 81 -16.19 -33.27 -20.03
C SER A 81 -16.15 -34.74 -20.44
N LEU A 82 -17.07 -35.52 -19.90
CA LEU A 82 -17.42 -36.86 -20.33
C LEU A 82 -18.79 -36.79 -21.02
N LEU A 83 -18.79 -37.12 -22.31
CA LEU A 83 -19.94 -37.01 -23.20
C LEU A 83 -20.22 -38.39 -23.80
N PHE A 84 -21.49 -38.70 -24.07
CA PHE A 84 -21.92 -39.98 -24.60
C PHE A 84 -22.80 -39.83 -25.83
N LYS A 85 -22.45 -40.54 -26.91
CA LYS A 85 -23.27 -40.68 -28.11
C LYS A 85 -24.07 -41.98 -28.03
N PRO A 86 -25.40 -41.93 -27.82
CA PRO A 86 -26.21 -43.13 -27.60
C PRO A 86 -26.29 -44.03 -28.83
N GLU A 87 -26.38 -43.45 -30.03
CA GLU A 87 -26.54 -44.19 -31.30
C GLU A 87 -25.40 -45.17 -31.56
N SER A 88 -24.17 -44.78 -31.23
CA SER A 88 -22.96 -45.58 -31.46
C SER A 88 -22.34 -46.14 -30.18
N ARG A 89 -22.95 -45.86 -29.01
CA ARG A 89 -22.38 -46.14 -27.68
C ARG A 89 -20.92 -45.67 -27.54
N THR A 90 -20.63 -44.48 -28.06
CA THR A 90 -19.29 -43.91 -28.05
C THR A 90 -19.20 -42.81 -27.00
N TYR A 91 -18.22 -42.91 -26.13
CA TYR A 91 -17.83 -41.86 -25.19
C TYR A 91 -16.85 -40.90 -25.86
N TYR A 92 -17.01 -39.62 -25.59
CA TYR A 92 -16.08 -38.56 -25.94
C TYR A 92 -15.63 -37.90 -24.64
N VAL A 93 -14.33 -37.97 -24.37
CA VAL A 93 -13.72 -37.30 -23.23
C VAL A 93 -12.92 -36.11 -23.74
N ALA A 94 -13.32 -34.92 -23.32
CA ALA A 94 -12.78 -33.68 -23.84
C ALA A 94 -12.05 -32.91 -22.73
N LEU A 95 -10.86 -32.41 -23.06
CA LEU A 95 -10.16 -31.37 -22.30
C LEU A 95 -10.41 -30.05 -23.03
N PHE A 96 -10.65 -28.96 -22.30
CA PHE A 96 -10.88 -27.65 -22.91
C PHE A 96 -10.39 -26.50 -22.04
N GLN A 97 -10.21 -25.35 -22.68
CA GLN A 97 -9.99 -24.06 -22.05
C GLN A 97 -10.98 -23.05 -22.61
N GLN A 98 -11.77 -22.39 -21.76
CA GLN A 98 -12.77 -21.38 -22.17
C GLN A 98 -13.68 -21.88 -23.31
N LYS A 99 -14.14 -23.14 -23.21
CA LYS A 99 -14.95 -23.85 -24.22
C LYS A 99 -14.23 -24.23 -25.53
N ASN A 100 -12.94 -23.96 -25.66
CA ASN A 100 -12.13 -24.41 -26.78
C ASN A 100 -11.53 -25.79 -26.47
N PHE A 101 -11.92 -26.79 -27.24
CA PHE A 101 -11.36 -28.13 -27.14
C PHE A 101 -10.00 -28.18 -27.82
N TRP A 102 -9.00 -28.61 -27.06
CA TRP A 102 -7.63 -28.86 -27.54
C TRP A 102 -7.23 -30.34 -27.46
N ARG A 103 -8.04 -31.18 -26.80
CA ARG A 103 -7.84 -32.63 -26.79
C ARG A 103 -9.17 -33.34 -26.59
N VAL A 104 -9.49 -34.25 -27.48
CA VAL A 104 -10.67 -35.11 -27.39
C VAL A 104 -10.25 -36.55 -27.63
N VAL A 105 -10.70 -37.47 -26.79
CA VAL A 105 -10.47 -38.91 -26.92
C VAL A 105 -11.82 -39.59 -27.04
N LYS A 106 -11.98 -40.45 -28.04
CA LYS A 106 -13.17 -41.29 -28.20
C LYS A 106 -12.89 -42.74 -27.83
N THR A 107 -13.84 -43.37 -27.16
CA THR A 107 -13.78 -44.79 -26.80
C THR A 107 -15.18 -45.37 -26.68
N GLN A 108 -15.33 -46.67 -26.92
CA GLN A 108 -16.59 -47.39 -26.63
C GLN A 108 -16.55 -48.09 -25.26
N SER A 109 -15.40 -48.06 -24.57
CA SER A 109 -15.24 -48.63 -23.23
C SER A 109 -15.59 -47.58 -22.16
N ASP A 110 -16.63 -47.86 -21.38
CA ASP A 110 -17.05 -47.03 -20.25
C ASP A 110 -15.92 -46.84 -19.23
N GLY A 111 -15.29 -47.94 -18.79
CA GLY A 111 -14.19 -47.87 -17.82
C GLY A 111 -12.99 -47.07 -18.32
N GLN A 112 -12.68 -47.16 -19.61
CA GLN A 112 -11.61 -46.35 -20.21
C GLN A 112 -12.02 -44.86 -20.26
N ALA A 113 -13.27 -44.55 -20.60
CA ALA A 113 -13.77 -43.18 -20.64
C ALA A 113 -13.67 -42.51 -19.26
N GLU A 114 -14.12 -43.20 -18.21
CA GLU A 114 -14.02 -42.74 -16.82
C GLU A 114 -12.55 -42.53 -16.38
N GLN A 115 -11.64 -43.43 -16.76
CA GLN A 115 -10.22 -43.27 -16.42
C GLN A 115 -9.58 -42.07 -17.14
N ILE A 116 -9.87 -41.87 -18.43
CA ILE A 116 -9.38 -40.72 -19.20
C ILE A 116 -9.97 -39.44 -18.61
N TYR A 117 -11.25 -39.43 -18.27
CA TYR A 117 -11.92 -38.28 -17.66
C TYR A 117 -11.25 -37.88 -16.35
N LYS A 118 -11.00 -38.82 -15.43
CA LYS A 118 -10.27 -38.54 -14.18
C LYS A 118 -8.86 -38.01 -14.42
N SER A 119 -8.15 -38.56 -15.41
CA SER A 119 -6.83 -38.05 -15.81
C SER A 119 -6.91 -36.62 -16.33
N PHE A 120 -7.94 -36.29 -17.11
CA PHE A 120 -8.15 -34.95 -17.64
C PHE A 120 -8.51 -33.97 -16.52
N VAL A 121 -9.36 -34.36 -15.57
CA VAL A 121 -9.65 -33.56 -14.36
C VAL A 121 -8.35 -33.22 -13.62
N GLY A 122 -7.51 -34.20 -13.29
CA GLY A 122 -6.23 -33.95 -12.62
C GLY A 122 -5.25 -33.09 -13.44
N GLN A 123 -5.35 -33.10 -14.78
CA GLN A 123 -4.59 -32.18 -15.63
C GLN A 123 -5.14 -30.75 -15.56
N THR A 124 -6.47 -30.57 -15.56
CA THR A 124 -7.08 -29.23 -15.45
C THR A 124 -6.77 -28.56 -14.12
N GLU A 125 -6.68 -29.33 -13.02
CA GLU A 125 -6.29 -28.80 -11.70
C GLU A 125 -4.90 -28.18 -11.74
N LYS A 126 -3.93 -28.90 -12.32
CA LYS A 126 -2.55 -28.41 -12.46
C LYS A 126 -2.44 -27.18 -13.35
N LEU A 127 -3.15 -27.19 -14.48
CA LEU A 127 -3.17 -26.06 -15.41
C LEU A 127 -3.80 -24.82 -14.78
N ALA A 128 -4.86 -25.00 -13.99
CA ALA A 128 -5.57 -23.91 -13.33
C ALA A 128 -4.81 -23.31 -12.14
N GLU A 129 -3.87 -24.04 -11.52
CA GLU A 129 -3.17 -23.58 -10.32
C GLU A 129 -2.48 -22.22 -10.54
N VAL A 130 -1.83 -22.04 -11.70
CA VAL A 130 -1.13 -20.80 -12.03
C VAL A 130 -2.09 -19.63 -12.17
N ASP A 131 -3.19 -19.81 -12.90
CA ASP A 131 -4.20 -18.77 -13.11
C ASP A 131 -4.91 -18.40 -11.80
N ILE A 132 -5.26 -19.40 -10.99
CA ILE A 132 -5.88 -19.19 -9.67
C ILE A 132 -4.93 -18.42 -8.76
N ARG A 133 -3.63 -18.79 -8.74
CA ARG A 133 -2.61 -18.09 -7.95
C ARG A 133 -2.45 -16.64 -8.42
N ARG A 134 -2.41 -16.41 -9.73
CA ARG A 134 -2.36 -15.05 -10.31
C ARG A 134 -3.53 -14.19 -9.86
N ILE A 135 -4.77 -14.72 -9.92
CA ILE A 135 -5.97 -13.98 -9.49
C ILE A 135 -5.87 -13.59 -8.01
N LYS A 136 -5.43 -14.51 -7.16
CA LYS A 136 -5.26 -14.24 -5.72
C LYS A 136 -4.20 -13.16 -5.47
N LEU A 137 -3.04 -13.28 -6.12
CA LEU A 137 -1.95 -12.32 -5.98
C LEU A 137 -2.35 -10.92 -6.46
N GLU A 138 -3.10 -10.81 -7.56
CA GLU A 138 -3.60 -9.51 -8.04
C GLU A 138 -4.57 -8.88 -7.02
N ALA A 139 -5.46 -9.68 -6.42
CA ALA A 139 -6.37 -9.21 -5.39
C ALA A 139 -5.63 -8.72 -4.12
N GLU A 140 -4.62 -9.48 -3.67
CA GLU A 140 -3.77 -9.11 -2.53
C GLU A 140 -2.97 -7.82 -2.82
N LYS A 141 -2.45 -7.67 -4.03
CA LYS A 141 -1.79 -6.45 -4.49
C LYS A 141 -2.73 -5.26 -4.43
N THR A 142 -3.91 -5.34 -5.06
CA THR A 142 -4.89 -4.24 -5.06
C THR A 142 -5.31 -3.87 -3.63
N TYR A 143 -5.53 -4.85 -2.76
CA TYR A 143 -5.84 -4.59 -1.36
C TYR A 143 -4.72 -3.85 -0.64
N THR A 144 -3.46 -4.26 -0.86
CA THR A 144 -2.28 -3.61 -0.27
C THR A 144 -2.10 -2.18 -0.79
N GLU A 145 -2.31 -1.95 -2.08
CA GLU A 145 -2.26 -0.60 -2.68
C GLU A 145 -3.31 0.34 -2.04
N GLN A 146 -4.52 -0.15 -1.77
CA GLN A 146 -5.54 0.62 -1.07
C GLN A 146 -5.14 0.97 0.37
N LEU A 147 -4.52 0.03 1.09
CA LEU A 147 -4.01 0.30 2.43
C LEU A 147 -2.90 1.35 2.42
N ILE A 148 -1.97 1.28 1.46
CA ILE A 148 -0.90 2.27 1.30
C ILE A 148 -1.52 3.65 1.06
N ALA A 149 -2.45 3.79 0.12
CA ALA A 149 -3.10 5.06 -0.18
C ALA A 149 -3.84 5.67 1.02
N ALA A 150 -4.52 4.83 1.82
CA ALA A 150 -5.18 5.29 3.05
C ALA A 150 -4.17 5.81 4.08
N GLN A 151 -3.03 5.13 4.22
CA GLN A 151 -1.98 5.52 5.16
C GLN A 151 -1.24 6.78 4.71
N GLU A 152 -0.99 6.94 3.41
CA GLU A 152 -0.44 8.18 2.83
C GLU A 152 -1.36 9.37 3.06
N THR A 153 -2.67 9.19 2.87
CA THR A 153 -3.67 10.22 3.15
C THR A 153 -3.61 10.64 4.62
N ARG A 154 -3.55 9.67 5.55
CA ARG A 154 -3.42 9.94 6.98
C ARG A 154 -2.11 10.64 7.32
N LEU A 155 -1.00 10.22 6.72
CA LEU A 155 0.31 10.84 6.92
C LEU A 155 0.30 12.31 6.47
N ASN A 156 -0.32 12.62 5.33
CA ASN A 156 -0.44 13.98 4.83
C ASN A 156 -1.32 14.85 5.74
N ALA A 157 -2.43 14.33 6.24
CA ALA A 157 -3.27 15.03 7.21
C ALA A 157 -2.49 15.36 8.50
N LEU A 158 -1.77 14.38 9.07
CA LEU A 158 -0.96 14.60 10.27
C LEU A 158 0.16 15.62 10.06
N GLN A 159 0.81 15.62 8.90
CA GLN A 159 1.84 16.62 8.57
C GLN A 159 1.24 18.03 8.50
N ASN A 160 0.08 18.18 7.87
CA ASN A 160 -0.61 19.47 7.80
C ASN A 160 -1.04 19.95 9.19
N ASP A 161 -1.59 19.07 10.02
CA ASP A 161 -1.99 19.39 11.39
C ASP A 161 -0.79 19.89 12.22
N LEU A 162 0.38 19.26 12.07
CA LEU A 162 1.60 19.73 12.74
C LEU A 162 2.03 21.13 12.29
N VAL A 163 1.93 21.44 11.00
CA VAL A 163 2.25 22.78 10.48
C VAL A 163 1.28 23.82 11.04
N VAL A 164 -0.02 23.51 11.06
CA VAL A 164 -1.05 24.40 11.62
C VAL A 164 -0.82 24.60 13.12
N GLN A 165 -0.50 23.53 13.86
CA GLN A 165 -0.20 23.60 15.29
C GLN A 165 1.00 24.52 15.56
N GLN A 166 2.11 24.35 14.86
CA GLN A 166 3.30 25.18 15.03
C GLN A 166 3.01 26.65 14.74
N GLN A 167 2.24 26.93 13.67
CA GLN A 167 1.83 28.30 13.35
C GLN A 167 0.95 28.90 14.45
N GLN A 168 0.03 28.12 15.02
CA GLN A 168 -0.82 28.55 16.11
C GLN A 168 -0.03 28.84 17.39
N GLU A 169 0.92 27.97 17.75
CA GLU A 169 1.82 28.16 18.88
C GLU A 169 2.64 29.46 18.74
N GLN A 170 3.17 29.73 17.54
CA GLN A 170 3.90 30.96 17.26
C GLN A 170 2.99 32.19 17.37
N ASN A 171 1.77 32.14 16.83
CA ASN A 171 0.80 33.24 16.93
C ASN A 171 0.44 33.54 18.38
N VAL A 172 0.20 32.51 19.19
CA VAL A 172 -0.10 32.66 20.63
C VAL A 172 1.10 33.27 21.36
N SER A 173 2.32 32.84 21.06
CA SER A 173 3.53 33.43 21.65
C SER A 173 3.63 34.93 21.35
N VAL A 174 3.45 35.32 20.07
CA VAL A 174 3.49 36.73 19.65
C VAL A 174 2.41 37.55 20.36
N GLN A 175 1.18 37.02 20.46
CA GLN A 175 0.09 37.72 21.16
C GLN A 175 0.38 37.88 22.66
N GLN A 176 0.97 36.86 23.31
CA GLN A 176 1.36 36.97 24.72
C GLN A 176 2.42 38.04 24.95
N ASP A 177 3.44 38.11 24.08
CA ASP A 177 4.48 39.13 24.18
C ASP A 177 3.90 40.54 23.99
N GLN A 178 3.01 40.72 23.02
CA GLN A 178 2.30 41.99 22.82
C GLN A 178 1.43 42.36 24.03
N ALA A 179 0.68 41.41 24.60
CA ALA A 179 -0.15 41.64 25.77
C ALA A 179 0.70 42.04 27.00
N ARG A 180 1.86 41.40 27.20
CA ARG A 180 2.81 41.76 28.26
C ARG A 180 3.36 43.18 28.07
N GLN A 181 3.74 43.55 26.86
CA GLN A 181 4.20 44.91 26.55
C GLN A 181 3.10 45.95 26.82
N GLN A 182 1.87 45.69 26.40
CA GLN A 182 0.73 46.57 26.65
C GLN A 182 0.42 46.70 28.15
N ALA A 183 0.47 45.61 28.90
CA ALA A 183 0.28 45.62 30.35
C ALA A 183 1.35 46.47 31.05
N GLN A 184 2.62 46.37 30.62
CA GLN A 184 3.69 47.21 31.15
C GLN A 184 3.46 48.70 30.86
N LEU A 185 3.06 49.05 29.63
CA LEU A 185 2.73 50.44 29.27
C LEU A 185 1.56 50.99 30.09
N LEU A 186 0.51 50.20 30.29
CA LEU A 186 -0.64 50.58 31.11
C LEU A 186 -0.26 50.75 32.59
N SER A 187 0.57 49.86 33.14
CA SER A 187 1.10 49.98 34.50
C SER A 187 1.88 51.29 34.68
N ASN A 188 2.78 51.60 33.74
CA ASN A 188 3.55 52.84 33.76
C ASN A 188 2.64 54.08 33.68
N LYS A 189 1.62 54.08 32.80
CA LYS A 189 0.63 55.15 32.69
C LYS A 189 -0.18 55.32 33.99
N GLN A 190 -0.60 54.21 34.60
CA GLN A 190 -1.33 54.24 35.86
C GLN A 190 -0.47 54.82 36.99
N GLN A 191 0.81 54.44 37.08
CA GLN A 191 1.74 54.97 38.07
C GLN A 191 1.94 56.49 37.88
N ALA A 192 2.14 56.94 36.64
CA ALA A 192 2.25 58.37 36.33
C ALA A 192 1.00 59.15 36.75
N ALA A 193 -0.19 58.68 36.38
CA ALA A 193 -1.46 59.32 36.76
C ALA A 193 -1.67 59.35 38.29
N ARG A 194 -1.29 58.29 39.01
CA ARG A 194 -1.33 58.25 40.48
C ARG A 194 -0.38 59.26 41.12
N ASN A 195 0.81 59.45 40.54
CA ASN A 195 1.77 60.43 41.02
C ASN A 195 1.27 61.87 40.76
N GLU A 196 0.67 62.12 39.60
CA GLU A 196 0.04 63.39 39.26
C GLU A 196 -1.10 63.74 40.21
N LEU A 197 -2.01 62.78 40.48
CA LEU A 197 -3.10 62.96 41.44
C LEU A 197 -2.58 63.32 42.84
N ARG A 198 -1.53 62.64 43.32
CA ARG A 198 -0.90 62.97 44.61
C ARG A 198 -0.30 64.38 44.61
N GLY A 199 0.33 64.80 43.51
CA GLY A 199 0.83 66.16 43.33
C GLY A 199 -0.27 67.21 43.42
N LEU A 200 -1.38 67.01 42.71
CA LEU A 200 -2.55 67.89 42.74
C LEU A 200 -3.16 67.96 44.16
N GLN A 201 -3.35 66.83 44.83
CA GLN A 201 -3.88 66.78 46.20
C GLN A 201 -3.00 67.54 47.20
N ASN A 202 -1.67 67.44 47.08
CA ASN A 202 -0.76 68.19 47.93
C ASN A 202 -0.86 69.70 47.67
N ARG A 203 -1.00 70.12 46.40
CA ARG A 203 -1.15 71.53 46.05
C ARG A 203 -2.47 72.12 46.56
N ILE A 204 -3.57 71.36 46.48
CA ILE A 204 -4.85 71.74 47.07
C ILE A 204 -4.70 71.97 48.58
N ARG A 205 -4.12 71.01 49.31
CA ARG A 205 -3.89 71.15 50.77
C ARG A 205 -3.03 72.37 51.13
N THR A 206 -1.98 72.64 50.37
CA THR A 206 -1.14 73.83 50.59
C THR A 206 -1.91 75.13 50.37
N LEU A 207 -2.77 75.20 49.36
CA LEU A 207 -3.61 76.38 49.10
C LEU A 207 -4.67 76.57 50.19
N GLU A 208 -5.32 75.50 50.64
CA GLU A 208 -6.30 75.54 51.74
C GLU A 208 -5.66 76.01 53.06
N ALA A 209 -4.45 75.54 53.36
CA ALA A 209 -3.69 75.98 54.54
C ALA A 209 -3.33 77.47 54.47
N GLN A 210 -2.90 77.97 53.29
CA GLN A 210 -2.62 79.40 53.10
C GLN A 210 -3.88 80.26 53.27
N GLN A 211 -5.02 79.83 52.72
CA GLN A 211 -6.29 80.53 52.88
C GLN A 211 -6.69 80.63 54.36
N THR A 212 -6.55 79.55 55.12
CA THR A 212 -6.86 79.53 56.56
C THR A 212 -5.97 80.48 57.36
N ILE A 213 -4.67 80.56 57.03
CA ILE A 213 -3.74 81.49 57.68
C ILE A 213 -4.13 82.95 57.37
N LEU A 214 -4.47 83.25 56.12
CA LEU A 214 -4.90 84.59 55.71
C LEU A 214 -6.21 85.00 56.40
N ASP A 215 -7.21 84.11 56.44
CA ASP A 215 -8.49 84.37 57.10
C ASP A 215 -8.30 84.60 58.61
N ASN A 216 -7.47 83.79 59.28
CA ASN A 216 -7.20 83.95 60.70
C ASN A 216 -6.39 85.23 61.01
N SER A 217 -5.57 85.70 60.07
CA SER A 217 -4.85 86.98 60.19
C SER A 217 -5.82 88.17 60.08
N ASN A 218 -6.78 88.10 59.14
CA ASN A 218 -7.79 89.14 58.95
C ASN A 218 -8.79 89.24 60.14
N TYR A 219 -9.08 88.13 60.82
CA TYR A 219 -9.85 88.11 62.07
C TYR A 219 -9.06 88.55 63.32
N GLY A 220 -7.72 88.43 63.30
CA GLY A 220 -6.84 88.91 64.38
C GLY A 220 -6.76 90.44 64.45
N ASP A 221 -6.70 91.10 63.29
CA ASP A 221 -6.66 92.57 63.20
C ASP A 221 -8.04 93.22 63.50
N ALA A 222 -9.15 92.53 63.27
CA ALA A 222 -10.49 93.05 63.58
C ALA A 222 -10.82 93.12 65.09
N LYS A 223 -10.09 92.39 65.96
CA LYS A 223 -10.33 92.41 67.42
C LYS A 223 -9.47 93.40 68.20
N THR A 224 -8.47 94.04 67.57
CA THR A 224 -7.58 95.01 68.23
C THR A 224 -7.98 96.47 68.01
N SER A 225 -8.99 96.76 67.17
CA SER A 225 -9.51 98.12 66.94
C SER A 225 -10.83 98.38 67.70
N LYS A 226 -10.79 98.21 69.03
CA LYS A 226 -11.81 98.77 69.94
C LYS A 226 -11.11 99.28 71.21
N LYS A 227 -10.64 100.52 71.15
CA LYS A 227 -10.45 101.38 72.31
C LYS A 227 -10.64 102.83 71.90
#